data_AF-A0A3N7JS27-F1
#
_entry.id   AF-A0A3N7JS27-F1
#
_cell.length_a   1.000
_cell.length_b   1.000
_cell.length_c   1.000
_cell.angle_alpha   90.00
_cell.angle_beta   90.00
_cell.angle_gamma   90.00
#
_symmetry.space_group_name_H-M   'P 1'
#
loop_
_entity.id
_entity.type
_entity.pdbx_description
1 polymer ?
#
loop_
_entity_poly.entity_id
_entity_poly.type
_entity_poly.pdbx_seq_one_letter_code
_entity_poly.pdbx_strand_id
1 'polypeptide(L)'
;MQTKTLQQLTVEELAHIHLDIHGLPTTLASGWIVSGMGGLVTEILQSRGQVNTRIFSPLYGSFALLDQIGSCYTNLSMPPCPNANASGIKKALYYFGGMSYDSDEMKALYGLRNSLMHDGSILYRGRYEGGTWKGPFHHFILGSQSVKIVELPATPWDGNLQNLTFSHRTRINQRAFTDLAIETVRNARALLSAGKLGFTLVDGEIELYYRYLFHSHDEPEPQSDDQE
;
A
#
# COMPACT_ATOMS: atom_id res chain seq x y z
N MET A 1 5.78 -33.39 -3.24
CA MET A 1 6.85 -32.47 -3.65
C MET A 1 6.40 -31.73 -4.88
N GLN A 2 6.29 -30.40 -4.83
CA GLN A 2 6.15 -29.59 -6.05
C GLN A 2 7.41 -29.77 -6.89
N THR A 3 7.24 -29.97 -8.19
CA THR A 3 8.33 -30.28 -9.13
C THR A 3 8.91 -29.05 -9.81
N LYS A 4 8.32 -27.87 -9.62
CA LYS A 4 8.75 -26.65 -10.30
C LYS A 4 9.90 -25.97 -9.58
N THR A 5 10.92 -25.58 -10.33
CA THR A 5 11.86 -24.55 -9.90
C THR A 5 11.21 -23.18 -10.03
N LEU A 6 11.82 -22.18 -9.40
CA LEU A 6 11.38 -20.81 -9.50
C LEU A 6 11.21 -20.32 -10.95
N GLN A 7 12.17 -20.62 -11.83
CA GLN A 7 12.16 -20.19 -13.23
C GLN A 7 11.08 -20.89 -14.07
N GLN A 8 10.38 -21.87 -13.50
CA GLN A 8 9.29 -22.60 -14.15
C GLN A 8 7.92 -22.11 -13.67
N LEU A 9 7.86 -21.17 -12.73
CA LEU A 9 6.62 -20.55 -12.30
C LEU A 9 6.14 -19.56 -13.36
N THR A 10 4.85 -19.64 -13.68
CA THR A 10 4.15 -18.67 -14.51
C THR A 10 3.95 -17.35 -13.75
N VAL A 11 3.67 -16.26 -14.48
CA VAL A 11 3.34 -14.98 -13.86
C VAL A 11 2.13 -15.06 -12.93
N GLU A 12 1.14 -15.90 -13.23
CA GLU A 12 -0.03 -16.13 -12.37
C GLU A 12 0.35 -16.87 -11.09
N GLU A 13 1.24 -17.86 -11.16
CA GLU A 13 1.76 -18.56 -9.98
C GLU A 13 2.59 -17.61 -9.10
N LEU A 14 3.46 -16.80 -9.70
CA LEU A 14 4.24 -15.79 -9.00
C LEU A 14 3.33 -14.74 -8.34
N ALA A 15 2.29 -14.29 -9.04
CA ALA A 15 1.31 -13.36 -8.49
C ALA A 15 0.47 -13.98 -7.38
N HIS A 16 0.14 -15.27 -7.48
CA HIS A 16 -0.55 -16.00 -6.42
C HIS A 16 0.25 -16.00 -5.13
N ILE A 17 1.56 -16.26 -5.22
CA ILE A 17 2.48 -16.22 -4.09
C ILE A 17 2.61 -14.78 -3.58
N HIS A 18 2.89 -13.81 -4.45
CA HIS A 18 3.07 -12.41 -4.08
C HIS A 18 1.85 -11.83 -3.34
N LEU A 19 0.63 -12.15 -3.78
CA LEU A 19 -0.61 -11.66 -3.17
C LEU A 19 -1.00 -12.44 -1.89
N ASP A 20 -0.14 -13.30 -1.37
CA ASP A 20 -0.41 -13.99 -0.11
C ASP A 20 -0.15 -13.12 1.11
N ILE A 21 -1.24 -12.62 1.71
CA ILE A 21 -1.22 -11.78 2.91
C ILE A 21 -0.82 -12.52 4.18
N HIS A 22 -0.80 -13.85 4.15
CA HIS A 22 -0.42 -14.68 5.29
C HIS A 22 1.07 -15.02 5.29
N GLY A 23 1.78 -14.76 4.18
CA GLY A 23 3.21 -15.04 4.07
C GLY A 23 3.53 -16.52 4.18
N LEU A 24 2.61 -17.40 3.77
CA LEU A 24 2.81 -18.84 3.87
C LEU A 24 3.90 -19.28 2.87
N PRO A 25 4.90 -20.06 3.33
CA PRO A 25 5.91 -20.62 2.43
C PRO A 25 5.29 -21.49 1.35
N THR A 26 5.67 -21.23 0.10
CA THR A 26 5.39 -22.11 -1.03
C THR A 26 6.63 -22.95 -1.32
N THR A 27 6.52 -24.27 -1.21
CA THR A 27 7.64 -25.19 -1.46
C THR A 27 7.91 -25.31 -2.97
N LEU A 28 9.16 -25.15 -3.37
CA LEU A 28 9.64 -25.36 -4.74
C LEU A 28 10.58 -26.57 -4.78
N ALA A 29 10.95 -27.02 -5.98
CA ALA A 29 11.95 -28.09 -6.15
C ALA A 29 13.33 -27.72 -5.57
N SER A 30 13.62 -26.42 -5.47
CA SER A 30 14.91 -25.88 -5.02
C SER A 30 14.87 -25.24 -3.63
N GLY A 31 13.78 -25.35 -2.87
CA GLY A 31 13.66 -24.66 -1.57
C GLY A 31 12.24 -24.17 -1.31
N TRP A 32 12.09 -22.97 -0.78
CA TRP A 32 10.78 -22.35 -0.60
C TRP A 32 10.84 -20.85 -0.88
N ILE A 33 9.66 -20.30 -1.17
CA ILE A 33 9.47 -18.89 -1.47
C ILE A 33 8.34 -18.33 -0.62
N VAL A 34 8.55 -17.12 -0.08
CA VAL A 34 7.54 -16.36 0.64
C VAL A 34 7.33 -15.00 0.02
N SER A 35 6.15 -14.45 0.25
CA SER A 35 5.83 -13.08 -0.13
C SER A 35 6.28 -12.08 0.92
N GLY A 36 7.00 -11.04 0.49
CA GLY A 36 7.24 -9.86 1.32
C GLY A 36 5.95 -9.12 1.65
N MET A 37 4.88 -9.29 0.87
CA MET A 37 3.58 -8.71 1.14
C MET A 37 2.97 -9.27 2.44
N GLY A 38 3.07 -10.57 2.67
CA GLY A 38 2.61 -11.19 3.92
C GLY A 38 3.37 -10.70 5.15
N GLY A 39 4.68 -10.50 5.00
CA GLY A 39 5.52 -9.85 6.02
C GLY A 39 5.04 -8.44 6.34
N LEU A 40 4.84 -7.60 5.32
CA LEU A 40 4.32 -6.23 5.49
C LEU A 40 2.94 -6.21 6.17
N VAL A 41 2.01 -7.09 5.78
CA VAL A 41 0.69 -7.19 6.42
C VAL A 41 0.84 -7.55 7.90
N THR A 42 1.71 -8.50 8.23
CA THR A 42 1.98 -8.90 9.61
C THR A 42 2.54 -7.73 10.42
N GLU A 43 3.53 -7.00 9.89
CA GLU A 43 4.12 -5.84 10.54
C GLU A 43 3.08 -4.73 10.80
N ILE A 44 2.20 -4.45 9.82
CA ILE A 44 1.11 -3.47 9.96
C ILE A 44 0.19 -3.87 11.12
N LEU A 45 -0.25 -5.14 11.14
CA LEU A 45 -1.19 -5.64 12.13
C LEU A 45 -0.59 -5.63 13.54
N GLN A 46 0.65 -6.11 13.70
CA GLN A 46 1.35 -6.10 14.98
C GLN A 46 1.59 -4.67 15.48
N SER A 47 2.08 -3.78 14.60
CA SER A 47 2.41 -2.40 14.98
C SER A 47 1.20 -1.62 15.48
N ARG A 48 -0.01 -1.90 14.99
CA ARG A 48 -1.25 -1.24 15.46
C ARG A 48 -1.51 -1.44 16.96
N GLY A 49 -1.11 -2.58 17.51
CA GLY A 49 -1.27 -2.89 18.93
C GLY A 49 -0.19 -2.24 19.82
N GLN A 50 0.92 -1.79 19.24
CA GLN A 50 2.11 -1.38 19.97
C GLN A 50 2.17 0.13 20.15
N VAL A 51 2.28 0.60 21.40
CA VAL A 51 2.21 2.04 21.74
C VAL A 51 3.22 2.88 20.95
N ASN A 52 4.43 2.35 20.73
CA ASN A 52 5.54 3.07 20.11
C ASN A 52 5.53 3.04 18.58
N THR A 53 4.87 2.06 17.96
CA THR A 53 4.88 1.89 16.50
C THR A 53 3.50 2.08 15.86
N ARG A 54 2.41 2.15 16.63
CA ARG A 54 1.02 2.24 16.14
C ARG A 54 0.67 3.41 15.22
N ILE A 55 1.52 4.43 15.13
CA ILE A 55 1.25 5.61 14.30
C ILE A 55 1.90 5.46 12.93
N PHE A 56 3.23 5.44 12.86
CA PHE A 56 3.96 5.55 11.60
C PHE A 56 4.15 4.23 10.89
N SER A 57 4.52 3.16 11.61
CA SER A 57 4.82 1.87 10.99
C SER A 57 3.64 1.28 10.19
N PRO A 58 2.39 1.28 10.71
CA PRO A 58 1.23 0.84 9.93
C PRO A 58 1.02 1.68 8.67
N LEU A 59 1.24 3.00 8.74
CA LEU A 59 1.07 3.89 7.58
C LEU A 59 2.13 3.62 6.52
N TYR A 60 3.39 3.46 6.92
CA TYR A 60 4.48 3.14 6.00
C TYR A 60 4.24 1.80 5.29
N GLY A 61 3.91 0.75 6.05
CA GLY A 61 3.57 -0.54 5.47
C GLY A 61 2.37 -0.45 4.53
N SER A 62 1.31 0.29 4.91
CA SER A 62 0.12 0.45 4.07
C SER A 62 0.42 1.15 2.74
N PHE A 63 1.26 2.19 2.76
CA PHE A 63 1.68 2.84 1.53
C PHE A 63 2.59 1.96 0.68
N ALA A 64 3.44 1.13 1.29
CA ALA A 64 4.25 0.15 0.58
C ALA A 64 3.36 -0.89 -0.12
N LEU A 65 2.34 -1.43 0.56
CA LEU A 65 1.36 -2.35 -0.04
C LEU A 65 0.67 -1.73 -1.26
N LEU A 66 0.11 -0.52 -1.10
CA LEU A 66 -0.58 0.17 -2.18
C LEU A 66 0.35 0.45 -3.37
N ASP A 67 1.59 0.85 -3.11
CA ASP A 67 2.55 1.15 -4.18
C ASP A 67 2.96 -0.11 -4.95
N GLN A 68 3.20 -1.22 -4.26
CA GLN A 68 3.50 -2.52 -4.89
C GLN A 68 2.32 -2.99 -5.75
N ILE A 69 1.11 -3.02 -5.19
CA ILE A 69 -0.09 -3.50 -5.88
C ILE A 69 -0.38 -2.69 -7.14
N GLY A 70 -0.37 -1.36 -7.03
CA GLY A 70 -0.72 -0.51 -8.17
C GLY A 70 0.39 -0.33 -9.20
N SER A 71 1.62 -0.74 -8.87
CA SER A 71 2.72 -0.82 -9.85
C SER A 71 2.71 -2.14 -10.61
N CYS A 72 2.34 -3.24 -9.95
CA CYS A 72 2.39 -4.57 -10.56
C CYS A 72 1.13 -4.95 -11.33
N TYR A 73 -0.03 -4.43 -10.92
CA TYR A 73 -1.32 -4.99 -11.34
C TYR A 73 -2.34 -3.95 -11.82
N THR A 74 -3.24 -4.40 -12.68
CA THR A 74 -4.42 -3.66 -13.13
C THR A 74 -5.68 -4.50 -12.99
N ASN A 75 -6.84 -3.85 -12.93
CA ASN A 75 -8.13 -4.52 -12.92
C ASN A 75 -8.72 -4.51 -14.34
N LEU A 76 -8.77 -5.68 -15.00
CA LEU A 76 -9.26 -5.81 -16.38
C LEU A 76 -10.78 -5.62 -16.50
N SER A 77 -11.51 -5.61 -15.38
CA SER A 77 -12.96 -5.37 -15.36
C SER A 77 -13.32 -3.89 -15.22
N MET A 78 -12.34 -2.99 -15.17
CA MET A 78 -12.53 -1.55 -15.05
C MET A 78 -11.85 -0.82 -16.22
N PRO A 79 -12.28 0.42 -16.54
CA PRO A 79 -11.54 1.27 -17.44
C PRO A 79 -10.08 1.45 -16.96
N PRO A 80 -9.11 1.65 -17.87
CA PRO A 80 -7.76 1.99 -17.48
C PRO A 80 -7.70 3.24 -16.61
N CYS A 81 -6.76 3.27 -15.68
CA CYS A 81 -6.48 4.43 -14.84
C CYS A 81 -6.30 5.67 -15.73
N PRO A 82 -7.06 6.77 -15.50
CA PRO A 82 -7.06 7.93 -16.39
C PRO A 82 -5.69 8.56 -16.66
N ASN A 83 -4.73 8.38 -15.74
CA ASN A 83 -3.35 8.78 -15.93
C ASN A 83 -2.42 7.57 -15.90
N ALA A 84 -1.87 7.22 -17.06
CA ALA A 84 -0.91 6.11 -17.19
C ALA A 84 0.34 6.28 -16.30
N ASN A 85 0.73 7.53 -16.04
CA ASN A 85 1.90 7.90 -15.24
C ASN A 85 1.55 8.16 -13.76
N ALA A 86 0.34 7.81 -13.31
CA ALA A 86 0.01 7.86 -11.89
C ALA A 86 0.91 6.93 -11.07
N SER A 87 1.19 7.32 -9.82
CA SER A 87 1.92 6.48 -8.86
C SER A 87 1.19 5.16 -8.59
N GLY A 88 1.93 4.15 -8.13
CA GLY A 88 1.37 2.85 -7.74
C GLY A 88 0.25 3.05 -6.71
N ILE A 89 0.47 3.89 -5.70
CA ILE A 89 -0.57 4.22 -4.69
C ILE A 89 -1.89 4.69 -5.32
N LYS A 90 -1.84 5.67 -6.25
CA LYS A 90 -3.06 6.17 -6.91
C LYS A 90 -3.73 5.09 -7.75
N LYS A 91 -2.95 4.29 -8.48
CA LYS A 91 -3.45 3.16 -9.28
C LYS A 91 -4.11 2.10 -8.41
N ALA A 92 -3.52 1.74 -7.27
CA ALA A 92 -4.09 0.75 -6.36
C ALA A 92 -5.41 1.21 -5.74
N LEU A 93 -5.47 2.46 -5.28
CA LEU A 93 -6.70 3.04 -4.74
C LEU A 93 -7.82 3.10 -5.78
N TYR A 94 -7.48 3.37 -7.04
CA TYR A 94 -8.44 3.37 -8.16
C TYR A 94 -8.93 1.96 -8.51
N TYR A 95 -8.01 1.03 -8.82
CA TYR A 95 -8.37 -0.29 -9.34
C TYR A 95 -8.90 -1.26 -8.28
N PHE A 96 -8.42 -1.14 -7.05
CA PHE A 96 -8.65 -2.14 -5.99
C PHE A 96 -9.20 -1.52 -4.69
N GLY A 97 -9.01 -0.21 -4.49
CA GLY A 97 -9.51 0.51 -3.31
C GLY A 97 -10.89 1.16 -3.48
N GLY A 98 -11.49 1.07 -4.68
CA GLY A 98 -12.82 1.62 -4.95
C GLY A 98 -12.92 3.15 -4.91
N MET A 99 -11.78 3.86 -4.94
CA MET A 99 -11.77 5.33 -4.93
C MET A 99 -11.91 5.90 -6.34
N SER A 100 -12.69 6.98 -6.47
CA SER A 100 -12.72 7.76 -7.69
C SER A 100 -11.34 8.37 -7.97
N TYR A 101 -10.85 8.22 -9.20
CA TYR A 101 -9.53 8.71 -9.59
C TYR A 101 -9.43 10.22 -9.35
N ASP A 102 -8.34 10.63 -8.68
CA ASP A 102 -8.03 12.03 -8.37
C ASP A 102 -9.06 12.76 -7.49
N SER A 103 -9.88 12.02 -6.74
CA SER A 103 -10.69 12.54 -5.64
C SER A 103 -9.83 13.27 -4.59
N ASP A 104 -10.45 14.17 -3.84
CA ASP A 104 -9.76 14.94 -2.81
C ASP A 104 -9.24 14.05 -1.68
N GLU A 105 -9.92 12.95 -1.37
CA GLU A 105 -9.47 11.93 -0.44
C GLU A 105 -8.22 11.21 -0.95
N MET A 106 -8.19 10.83 -2.22
CA MET A 106 -7.01 10.22 -2.84
C MET A 106 -5.82 11.19 -2.85
N LYS A 107 -6.06 12.47 -3.15
CA LYS A 107 -5.05 13.54 -3.09
C LYS A 107 -4.52 13.73 -1.67
N ALA A 108 -5.39 13.72 -0.66
CA ALA A 108 -5.01 13.83 0.73
C ALA A 108 -4.16 12.63 1.20
N LEU A 109 -4.53 11.40 0.85
CA LEU A 109 -3.73 10.20 1.16
C LEU A 109 -2.37 10.22 0.47
N TYR A 110 -2.32 10.66 -0.79
CA TYR A 110 -1.05 10.83 -1.51
C TYR A 110 -0.19 11.94 -0.87
N GLY A 111 -0.81 13.04 -0.44
CA GLY A 111 -0.14 14.10 0.31
C GLY A 111 0.43 13.61 1.64
N LEU A 112 -0.34 12.79 2.38
CA LEU A 112 0.12 12.16 3.63
C LEU A 112 1.33 11.27 3.38
N ARG A 113 1.31 10.44 2.32
CA ARG A 113 2.48 9.62 1.97
C ARG A 113 3.70 10.50 1.76
N ASN A 114 3.57 11.58 1.00
CA ASN A 114 4.70 12.45 0.72
C ASN A 114 5.23 13.15 1.98
N SER A 115 4.35 13.67 2.83
CA SER A 115 4.78 14.34 4.07
C SER A 115 5.52 13.37 5.00
N LEU A 116 5.06 12.12 5.10
CA LEU A 116 5.70 11.10 5.93
C LEU A 116 7.03 10.63 5.33
N MET A 117 7.06 10.27 4.04
CA MET A 117 8.21 9.62 3.42
C MET A 117 9.35 10.59 3.05
N HIS A 118 9.04 11.85 2.77
CA HIS A 118 10.07 12.83 2.37
C HIS A 118 10.48 13.76 3.50
N ASP A 119 9.53 14.16 4.35
CA ASP A 119 9.78 15.18 5.37
C ASP A 119 9.63 14.66 6.81
N GLY A 120 9.24 13.40 7.00
CA GLY A 120 8.96 12.84 8.34
C GLY A 120 7.89 13.63 9.10
N SER A 121 6.96 14.28 8.38
CA SER A 121 6.03 15.26 8.94
C SER A 121 4.56 14.94 8.63
N ILE A 122 3.67 15.61 9.37
CA ILE A 122 2.22 15.59 9.14
C ILE A 122 1.75 16.81 8.31
N LEU A 123 2.68 17.54 7.71
CA LEU A 123 2.38 18.73 6.91
C LEU A 123 2.72 18.45 5.46
N TYR A 124 1.74 18.62 4.58
CA TYR A 124 1.94 18.52 3.15
C TYR A 124 1.68 19.87 2.49
N ARG A 125 2.64 20.27 1.65
CA ARG A 125 2.47 21.33 0.67
C ARG A 125 2.65 20.68 -0.70
N GLY A 126 1.79 21.03 -1.66
CA GLY A 126 1.76 20.42 -2.99
C GLY A 126 3.06 20.56 -3.76
N ARG A 127 3.08 21.41 -4.80
CA ARG A 127 4.25 21.59 -5.66
C ARG A 127 4.89 22.94 -5.41
N TYR A 128 6.21 22.97 -5.24
CA TYR A 128 6.96 24.21 -5.28
C TYR A 128 7.22 24.61 -6.73
N GLU A 129 6.72 25.78 -7.13
CA GLU A 129 6.85 26.27 -8.51
C GLU A 129 7.00 27.80 -8.49
N GLY A 130 8.02 28.32 -9.18
CA GLY A 130 8.22 29.78 -9.29
C GLY A 130 8.43 30.48 -7.95
N GLY A 131 9.06 29.82 -6.98
CA GLY A 131 9.31 30.39 -5.65
C GLY A 131 8.12 30.30 -4.68
N THR A 132 7.00 29.69 -5.08
CA THR A 132 5.78 29.60 -4.26
C THR A 132 5.28 28.16 -4.19
N TRP A 133 4.79 27.74 -3.03
CA TRP A 133 4.08 26.48 -2.91
C TRP A 133 2.67 26.60 -3.49
N LYS A 134 2.29 25.66 -4.35
CA LYS A 134 0.95 25.50 -4.87
C LYS A 134 0.30 24.28 -4.22
N GLY A 135 -0.99 24.39 -3.90
CA GLY A 135 -1.75 23.36 -3.21
C GLY A 135 -1.88 22.04 -4.00
N PRO A 136 -2.51 21.02 -3.40
CA PRO A 136 -3.24 21.12 -2.14
C PRO A 136 -2.32 21.24 -0.91
N PHE A 137 -2.87 21.80 0.17
CA PHE A 137 -2.19 21.97 1.45
C PHE A 137 -2.92 21.18 2.51
N HIS A 138 -2.19 20.40 3.29
CA HIS A 138 -2.77 19.62 4.38
C HIS A 138 -1.91 19.73 5.63
N HIS A 139 -2.58 19.86 6.77
CA HIS A 139 -2.01 19.55 8.06
C HIS A 139 -2.82 18.37 8.64
N PHE A 140 -2.22 17.20 8.67
CA PHE A 140 -2.88 15.97 9.03
C PHE A 140 -3.01 15.81 10.54
N ILE A 141 -4.14 15.27 10.98
CA ILE A 141 -4.27 14.69 12.32
C ILE A 141 -4.66 13.24 12.21
N LEU A 142 -3.95 12.42 12.98
CA LEU A 142 -4.02 10.98 12.92
C LEU A 142 -4.88 10.47 14.08
N GLY A 143 -5.80 9.56 13.81
CA GLY A 143 -6.64 8.96 14.83
C GLY A 143 -7.42 7.76 14.30
N SER A 144 -8.35 7.26 15.10
CA SER A 144 -9.18 6.09 14.78
C SER A 144 -10.67 6.28 15.05
N GLN A 145 -11.07 7.50 15.44
CA GLN A 145 -12.42 7.78 15.97
C GLN A 145 -13.46 8.06 14.87
N SER A 146 -13.04 8.55 13.70
CA SER A 146 -13.97 8.84 12.57
C SER A 146 -14.25 7.57 11.77
N VAL A 147 -15.45 7.39 11.23
CA VAL A 147 -15.75 6.26 10.32
C VAL A 147 -15.06 6.43 8.96
N LYS A 148 -14.84 7.67 8.53
CA LYS A 148 -14.23 7.97 7.23
C LYS A 148 -12.73 7.78 7.28
N ILE A 149 -12.15 7.24 6.20
CA ILE A 149 -10.70 7.12 6.03
C ILE A 149 -10.06 8.51 5.99
N VAL A 150 -10.65 9.42 5.23
CA VAL A 150 -10.25 10.83 5.13
C VAL A 150 -11.44 11.71 5.48
N GLU A 151 -11.21 12.68 6.35
CA GLU A 151 -12.16 13.74 6.66
C GLU A 151 -11.49 15.07 6.30
N LEU A 152 -11.92 15.63 5.18
CA LEU A 152 -11.44 16.93 4.70
C LEU A 152 -12.03 18.05 5.58
N PRO A 153 -11.26 19.11 5.87
CA PRO A 153 -11.79 20.25 6.61
C PRO A 153 -12.85 20.99 5.79
N ALA A 154 -13.83 21.58 6.48
CA ALA A 154 -14.82 22.44 5.82
C ALA A 154 -14.16 23.67 5.17
N THR A 155 -13.09 24.18 5.78
CA THR A 155 -12.27 25.26 5.24
C THR A 155 -10.86 24.73 4.97
N PRO A 156 -10.43 24.60 3.69
CA PRO A 156 -9.07 24.19 3.36
C PRO A 156 -8.02 25.17 3.91
N TRP A 157 -6.86 24.65 4.27
CA TRP A 157 -5.72 25.49 4.64
C TRP A 157 -5.14 26.21 3.41
N ASP A 158 -4.71 27.45 3.58
CA ASP A 158 -4.11 28.30 2.55
C ASP A 158 -2.59 28.11 2.38
N GLY A 159 -1.95 27.26 3.21
CA GLY A 159 -0.50 27.04 3.22
C GLY A 159 0.29 28.00 4.12
N ASN A 160 -0.37 29.01 4.70
CA ASN A 160 0.23 29.94 5.66
C ASN A 160 0.11 29.42 7.10
N LEU A 161 1.26 29.12 7.72
CA LEU A 161 1.30 28.56 9.08
C LEU A 161 0.71 29.52 10.13
N GLN A 162 0.76 30.84 9.92
CA GLN A 162 0.19 31.82 10.84
C GLN A 162 -1.35 31.77 10.89
N ASN A 163 -1.97 31.28 9.81
CA ASN A 163 -3.43 31.14 9.70
C ASN A 163 -3.90 29.73 10.05
N LEU A 164 -2.98 28.79 10.34
CA LEU A 164 -3.32 27.39 10.57
C LEU A 164 -4.01 27.22 11.93
N THR A 165 -5.20 26.63 11.90
CA THR A 165 -6.01 26.33 13.10
C THR A 165 -6.54 24.90 13.02
N PHE A 166 -7.20 24.43 14.08
CA PHE A 166 -7.82 23.10 14.11
C PHE A 166 -8.88 22.88 13.03
N SER A 167 -9.59 23.93 12.58
CA SER A 167 -10.64 23.82 11.55
C SER A 167 -10.10 23.52 10.16
N HIS A 168 -8.81 23.73 9.94
CA HIS A 168 -8.13 23.53 8.66
C HIS A 168 -7.50 22.13 8.51
N ARG A 169 -7.61 21.28 9.55
CA ARG A 169 -6.87 20.02 9.60
C ARG A 169 -7.63 18.90 8.89
N THR A 170 -6.90 18.13 8.08
CA THR A 170 -7.41 16.91 7.47
C THR A 170 -7.28 15.77 8.45
N ARG A 171 -8.36 15.08 8.79
CA ARG A 171 -8.30 13.92 9.68
C ARG A 171 -8.14 12.64 8.89
N ILE A 172 -7.25 11.78 9.37
CA ILE A 172 -7.01 10.47 8.78
C ILE A 172 -7.34 9.41 9.81
N ASN A 173 -8.31 8.56 9.50
CA ASN A 173 -8.50 7.34 10.24
C ASN A 173 -7.43 6.32 9.81
N GLN A 174 -6.37 6.20 10.60
CA GLN A 174 -5.25 5.31 10.29
C GLN A 174 -5.68 3.84 10.29
N ARG A 175 -6.62 3.47 11.16
CA ARG A 175 -7.14 2.10 11.24
C ARG A 175 -7.90 1.77 9.96
N ALA A 176 -8.87 2.59 9.58
CA ALA A 176 -9.63 2.37 8.35
C ALA A 176 -8.74 2.45 7.09
N PHE A 177 -7.70 3.30 7.09
CA PHE A 177 -6.74 3.36 5.99
C PHE A 177 -5.89 2.08 5.86
N THR A 178 -5.37 1.57 6.98
CA THR A 178 -4.58 0.33 6.98
C THR A 178 -5.44 -0.89 6.62
N ASP A 179 -6.69 -0.92 7.10
CA ASP A 179 -7.67 -1.95 6.71
C ASP A 179 -7.96 -1.88 5.20
N LEU A 180 -8.15 -0.67 4.62
CA LEU A 180 -8.29 -0.49 3.17
C LEU A 180 -7.07 -1.01 2.41
N ALA A 181 -5.85 -0.69 2.84
CA ALA A 181 -4.64 -1.12 2.15
C ALA A 181 -4.53 -2.66 2.09
N ILE A 182 -4.79 -3.34 3.20
CA ILE A 182 -4.83 -4.82 3.23
C ILE A 182 -5.95 -5.35 2.33
N GLU A 183 -7.11 -4.70 2.33
CA GLU A 183 -8.23 -5.09 1.48
C GLU A 183 -7.93 -4.93 -0.02
N THR A 184 -7.14 -3.91 -0.41
CA THR A 184 -6.72 -3.77 -1.81
C THR A 184 -5.92 -4.97 -2.31
N VAL A 185 -5.11 -5.60 -1.44
CA VAL A 185 -4.38 -6.83 -1.76
C VAL A 185 -5.36 -8.00 -1.94
N ARG A 186 -6.35 -8.14 -1.05
CA ARG A 186 -7.38 -9.18 -1.16
C ARG A 186 -8.20 -9.04 -2.43
N ASN A 187 -8.56 -7.82 -2.80
CA ASN A 187 -9.27 -7.52 -4.06
C ASN A 187 -8.44 -7.90 -5.28
N ALA A 188 -7.13 -7.59 -5.30
CA ALA A 188 -6.23 -8.02 -6.35
C ALA A 188 -6.15 -9.56 -6.44
N ARG A 189 -6.05 -10.26 -5.31
CA ARG A 189 -6.04 -11.74 -5.26
C ARG A 189 -7.34 -12.34 -5.78
N ALA A 190 -8.49 -11.76 -5.41
CA ALA A 190 -9.79 -12.20 -5.90
C ALA A 190 -9.91 -12.05 -7.43
N LEU A 191 -9.38 -10.95 -7.98
CA LEU A 191 -9.33 -10.74 -9.43
C LEU A 191 -8.40 -11.74 -10.12
N LEU A 192 -7.27 -12.12 -9.51
CA LEU A 192 -6.39 -13.17 -10.02
C LEU A 192 -7.14 -14.49 -10.14
N SER A 193 -7.80 -14.92 -9.06
CA SER A 193 -8.60 -16.15 -9.05
C SER A 193 -9.75 -16.14 -10.07
N ALA A 194 -10.25 -14.95 -10.42
CA ALA A 194 -11.30 -14.77 -11.42
C ALA A 194 -10.78 -14.59 -12.86
N GLY A 195 -9.47 -14.64 -13.10
CA GLY A 195 -8.87 -14.38 -14.42
C GLY A 195 -9.06 -12.94 -14.91
N LYS A 196 -9.21 -11.99 -13.99
CA LYS A 196 -9.52 -10.57 -14.24
C LYS A 196 -8.42 -9.62 -13.81
N LEU A 197 -7.28 -10.14 -13.36
CA LEU A 197 -6.10 -9.35 -13.01
C LEU A 197 -5.21 -9.19 -14.25
N GLY A 198 -4.81 -7.96 -14.54
CA GLY A 198 -3.80 -7.64 -15.53
C GLY A 198 -2.44 -7.35 -14.88
N PHE A 199 -1.37 -7.41 -15.66
CA PHE A 199 0.00 -7.23 -15.19
C PHE A 199 0.65 -6.02 -15.87
N THR A 200 1.39 -5.20 -15.10
CA THR A 200 2.13 -4.02 -15.58
C THR A 200 3.59 -4.05 -15.17
N LEU A 201 4.17 -5.25 -15.16
CA LEU A 201 5.56 -5.50 -14.79
C LEU A 201 6.48 -4.99 -15.91
N VAL A 202 7.33 -4.01 -15.59
CA VAL A 202 8.20 -3.34 -16.58
C VAL A 202 9.27 -4.31 -17.07
N ASP A 203 9.83 -5.09 -16.16
CA ASP A 203 10.85 -6.11 -16.46
C ASP A 203 10.23 -7.52 -16.64
N GLY A 204 8.91 -7.59 -16.81
CA GLY A 204 8.17 -8.85 -16.90
C GLY A 204 8.10 -9.61 -15.57
N GLU A 205 7.81 -10.92 -15.63
CA GLU A 205 7.57 -11.76 -14.46
C GLU A 205 8.73 -11.81 -13.46
N ILE A 206 9.97 -11.58 -13.93
CA ILE A 206 11.18 -11.57 -13.11
C ILE A 206 11.17 -10.43 -12.07
N GLU A 207 10.40 -9.37 -12.34
CA GLU A 207 10.22 -8.25 -11.41
C GLU A 207 9.59 -8.71 -10.10
N LEU A 208 8.58 -9.61 -10.17
CA LEU A 208 7.94 -10.16 -8.97
C LEU A 208 8.94 -10.94 -8.13
N TYR A 209 9.77 -11.75 -8.79
CA TYR A 209 10.78 -12.54 -8.12
C TYR A 209 11.80 -11.68 -7.37
N TYR A 210 12.50 -10.79 -8.06
CA TYR A 210 13.63 -10.08 -7.44
C TYR A 210 13.24 -8.94 -6.50
N ARG A 211 12.03 -8.38 -6.64
CA ARG A 211 11.62 -7.22 -5.83
C ARG A 211 10.76 -7.57 -4.63
N TYR A 212 9.93 -8.60 -4.72
CA TYR A 212 8.83 -8.80 -3.76
C TYR A 212 8.75 -10.20 -3.16
N LEU A 213 9.48 -11.17 -3.70
CA LEU A 213 9.51 -12.54 -3.20
C LEU A 213 10.87 -12.86 -2.58
N PHE A 214 10.86 -13.57 -1.45
CA PHE A 214 12.07 -14.03 -0.79
C PHE A 214 12.19 -15.54 -0.97
N HIS A 215 13.23 -15.98 -1.68
CA HIS A 215 13.52 -17.39 -1.92
C HIS A 215 14.66 -17.83 -1.00
N SER A 216 14.46 -18.94 -0.28
CA SER A 216 15.45 -19.55 0.61
C SER A 216 15.63 -21.03 0.29
N HIS A 217 16.86 -21.50 0.45
CA HIS A 217 17.22 -22.91 0.37
C HIS A 217 17.13 -23.63 1.73
N ASP A 218 17.19 -22.87 2.83
CA ASP A 218 17.19 -23.39 4.21
C ASP A 218 15.77 -23.41 4.75
N GLU A 219 15.29 -24.51 5.37
CA GLU A 219 13.93 -24.61 5.93
C GLU A 219 13.56 -23.39 6.80
N PRO A 220 12.30 -22.89 6.75
CA PRO A 220 11.89 -21.77 7.59
C PRO A 220 12.10 -22.14 9.05
N GLU A 221 12.74 -21.26 9.83
CA GLU A 221 12.84 -21.46 11.27
C GLU A 221 11.42 -21.63 11.85
N PRO A 222 11.18 -22.66 12.68
CA PRO A 222 9.88 -22.81 13.32
C PRO A 222 9.58 -21.55 14.10
N GLN A 223 8.43 -20.94 13.85
CA GLN A 223 7.92 -19.88 14.72
C GLN A 223 7.83 -20.49 16.12
N SER A 224 8.57 -19.93 17.08
CA SER A 224 8.40 -20.31 18.47
C SER A 224 6.97 -19.95 18.85
N ASP A 225 6.14 -20.97 19.05
CA ASP A 225 4.97 -20.86 19.90
C ASP A 225 5.50 -20.61 21.31
N ASP A 226 5.92 -19.38 21.58
CA ASP A 226 6.20 -18.93 22.94
C ASP A 226 4.85 -18.84 23.65
N GLN A 227 4.46 -19.99 24.18
CA GLN A 227 3.62 -20.12 25.36
C GLN A 227 4.30 -19.35 26.49
N GLU A 228 3.78 -18.18 26.82
CA GLU A 228 3.62 -17.68 28.20
C GLU A 228 2.58 -16.55 28.26
#